data_AF-A0A929EAC1-F1
#
_entry.id   AF-A0A929EAC1-F1
#
_cell.length_a   1.000
_cell.length_b   1.000
_cell.length_c   1.000
_cell.angle_alpha   90.00
_cell.angle_beta   90.00
_cell.angle_gamma   90.00
#
_symmetry.space_group_name_H-M   'P 1'
#
loop_
_entity.id
_entity.type
_entity.pdbx_description
1 polymer ?
#
loop_
_entity_poly.entity_id
_entity_poly.type
_entity_poly.pdbx_seq_one_letter_code
_entity_poly.pdbx_strand_id
1 'polypeptide(L)'
;MNQIKEFLNDHKKIAITGLALVILISAFFVARSVMQKNADFTENMVFETLARGPLSVYVSAIGVVTSNQSAVLNWSTSGEIEEVTPYLGQSVVAGDLLASLDESSLSPFVILALADLVSAQKSLDDLLLSSTQQAQSLKAVENAEQSLEDARDPSKLQADALLILAEKAKALESAQRRYDILTTPPTELVINQAYANRLLAQQALADLEEQIDRFERKVNSAPAVFLRNIYQKALDGLQLRLHSQLARYNDTLEKYAILTSPPDPLDMIVAQAELATAQAQYAGARLSWERIKNGLSAADIAILEAVLSDAHREWER
;
A
#
# COMPACT_ATOMS: atom_id res chain seq x y z
N MET A 1 70.84 72.58 26.47
CA MET A 1 72.25 72.94 26.77
C MET A 1 73.08 71.69 27.13
N ASN A 2 73.02 70.63 26.32
CA ASN A 2 74.20 70.11 25.60
C ASN A 2 75.53 70.16 26.40
N GLN A 3 75.91 69.14 27.18
CA GLN A 3 75.18 67.90 27.49
C GLN A 3 74.67 67.83 28.93
N ILE A 4 75.28 68.46 29.94
CA ILE A 4 74.74 68.43 31.32
C ILE A 4 73.41 69.22 31.43
N LYS A 5 73.02 70.04 30.45
CA LYS A 5 71.66 70.60 30.30
C LYS A 5 70.92 70.07 29.06
N GLU A 6 71.32 68.88 28.62
CA GLU A 6 70.44 67.80 28.16
C GLU A 6 70.15 66.83 29.33
N PHE A 7 71.05 66.74 30.32
CA PHE A 7 70.92 66.13 31.67
C PHE A 7 70.48 67.17 32.76
N LEU A 8 69.92 68.32 32.35
CA LEU A 8 69.37 69.40 33.22
C LEU A 8 68.36 70.19 32.35
N ASN A 9 67.32 69.62 31.73
CA ASN A 9 66.51 68.44 32.10
C ASN A 9 66.71 67.92 33.54
N ASP A 10 67.47 66.83 33.72
CA ASP A 10 67.38 65.91 34.83
C ASP A 10 67.16 66.58 36.21
N HIS A 11 68.01 67.52 36.67
CA HIS A 11 67.89 68.00 38.07
C HIS A 11 67.92 69.52 38.39
N LYS A 12 67.73 70.44 37.43
CA LYS A 12 67.95 71.90 37.70
C LYS A 12 66.89 72.58 38.59
N LYS A 13 65.72 71.97 38.75
CA LYS A 13 64.60 72.52 39.54
C LYS A 13 64.94 72.67 41.03
N ILE A 14 65.81 71.80 41.55
CA ILE A 14 66.03 71.59 42.99
C ILE A 14 66.84 72.73 43.64
N ALA A 15 67.67 73.46 42.87
CA ALA A 15 68.50 74.54 43.40
C ALA A 15 67.74 75.87 43.61
N ILE A 16 66.71 76.15 42.78
CA ILE A 16 65.93 77.40 42.86
C ILE A 16 65.00 77.41 44.08
N THR A 17 64.54 76.23 44.49
CA THR A 17 63.66 76.03 45.65
C THR A 17 64.32 76.21 47.02
N GLY A 18 65.65 76.32 47.10
CA GLY A 18 66.37 76.43 48.38
C GLY A 18 66.48 77.85 48.94
N LEU A 19 66.34 78.88 48.09
CA LEU A 19 66.59 80.29 48.46
C LEU A 19 65.84 81.27 47.50
N ALA A 20 64.51 81.36 47.40
CA ALA A 20 63.47 81.00 48.36
C ALA A 20 63.75 81.54 49.78
N LEU A 21 63.07 80.98 50.77
CA LEU A 21 63.41 81.08 52.19
C LEU A 21 63.59 82.51 52.76
N VAL A 22 62.46 83.10 53.19
CA VAL A 22 62.34 83.74 54.52
C VAL A 22 62.94 85.14 54.74
N ILE A 23 64.02 85.51 54.05
CA ILE A 23 64.68 86.82 54.26
C ILE A 23 63.73 87.97 53.95
N LEU A 24 63.00 87.85 52.84
CA LEU A 24 62.13 88.90 52.33
C LEU A 24 60.68 88.47 52.32
N ILE A 25 60.01 88.85 53.39
CA ILE A 25 58.58 89.23 53.35
C ILE A 25 57.93 89.10 54.75
N SER A 26 58.75 88.59 55.68
CA SER A 26 58.78 88.75 57.13
C SER A 26 58.93 90.22 57.55
N ALA A 27 59.82 90.98 56.92
CA ALA A 27 59.64 92.44 56.86
C ALA A 27 58.28 92.75 56.22
N PHE A 28 57.64 93.88 56.50
CA PHE A 28 56.33 94.21 55.92
C PHE A 28 55.13 93.27 56.22
N PHE A 29 55.34 92.16 56.92
CA PHE A 29 54.36 91.59 57.88
C PHE A 29 53.99 92.62 58.98
N VAL A 30 54.85 93.62 59.18
CA VAL A 30 54.83 94.57 60.31
C VAL A 30 54.46 96.01 59.92
N ALA A 31 54.83 96.46 58.72
CA ALA A 31 54.42 97.78 58.25
C ALA A 31 53.02 97.67 57.63
N ARG A 32 52.06 98.46 58.13
CA ARG A 32 50.63 98.40 57.74
C ARG A 32 49.86 97.12 58.11
N SER A 33 50.28 96.38 59.15
CA SER A 33 49.68 96.57 60.50
C SER A 33 49.49 98.04 60.90
N VAL A 34 50.60 98.78 60.95
CA VAL A 34 50.63 100.16 61.41
C VAL A 34 50.10 101.09 60.33
N MET A 35 48.92 101.68 60.57
CA MET A 35 48.43 102.93 59.97
C MET A 35 48.30 102.95 58.42
N GLN A 36 47.13 103.18 57.83
CA GLN A 36 46.04 103.97 58.34
C GLN A 36 44.85 103.04 58.67
N LYS A 37 44.44 102.99 59.93
CA LYS A 37 43.81 104.09 60.68
C LYS A 37 42.48 104.46 60.04
N ASN A 38 41.54 104.69 60.95
CA ASN A 38 40.26 105.30 60.68
C ASN A 38 39.31 104.30 59.96
N ALA A 39 38.09 104.05 60.46
CA ALA A 39 37.28 104.90 61.35
C ALA A 39 37.12 106.34 60.85
N ASP A 40 37.40 106.53 59.57
CA ASP A 40 36.81 107.52 58.69
C ASP A 40 35.85 106.68 57.83
N PHE A 41 35.01 107.33 57.04
CA PHE A 41 34.23 106.63 56.01
C PHE A 41 32.98 105.86 56.43
N THR A 42 32.37 106.32 57.53
CA THR A 42 30.93 106.68 57.53
C THR A 42 30.68 107.98 56.75
N GLU A 43 31.33 108.14 55.58
CA GLU A 43 31.56 109.45 54.92
C GLU A 43 31.61 109.35 53.36
N ASN A 44 31.73 108.14 52.78
CA ASN A 44 31.72 107.83 51.34
C ASN A 44 30.64 106.77 51.12
N MET A 45 29.38 107.15 51.30
CA MET A 45 28.35 106.53 50.47
C MET A 45 28.62 106.99 49.04
N VAL A 46 29.36 106.19 48.27
CA VAL A 46 29.54 106.43 46.84
C VAL A 46 28.22 106.08 46.16
N PHE A 47 27.43 107.11 45.88
CA PHE A 47 26.32 107.01 44.93
C PHE A 47 26.92 106.93 43.53
N GLU A 48 27.08 105.72 43.00
CA GLU A 48 27.48 105.54 41.60
C GLU A 48 26.26 105.69 40.68
N THR A 49 26.33 106.65 39.76
CA THR A 49 25.28 106.88 38.77
C THR A 49 25.29 105.75 37.74
N LEU A 50 24.12 105.12 37.51
CA LEU A 50 23.95 103.92 36.70
C LEU A 50 24.69 103.96 35.35
N ALA A 51 25.58 103.01 35.12
CA ALA A 51 26.20 102.75 33.82
C ALA A 51 25.60 101.49 33.16
N ARG A 52 25.26 101.57 31.86
CA ARG A 52 24.86 100.41 31.06
C ARG A 52 26.06 99.84 30.31
N GLY A 53 26.46 98.61 30.66
CA GLY A 53 27.41 97.79 29.90
C GLY A 53 26.71 96.63 29.18
N PRO A 54 27.31 96.05 28.12
CA PRO A 54 26.73 94.93 27.39
C PRO A 54 26.70 93.65 28.24
N LEU A 55 25.54 93.01 28.26
CA LEU A 55 25.25 91.78 29.01
C LEU A 55 25.41 90.55 28.09
N SER A 56 26.24 89.58 28.47
CA SER A 56 26.32 88.28 27.80
C SER A 56 25.47 87.25 28.55
N VAL A 57 24.41 86.76 27.91
CA VAL A 57 23.47 85.77 28.48
C VAL A 57 23.78 84.40 27.90
N TYR A 58 24.08 83.44 28.77
CA TYR A 58 24.08 82.02 28.41
C TYR A 58 22.67 81.45 28.57
N VAL A 59 22.14 80.80 27.54
CA VAL A 59 20.89 80.03 27.61
C VAL A 59 21.24 78.56 27.77
N SER A 60 21.17 78.06 29.01
CA SER A 60 21.28 76.63 29.32
C SER A 60 19.89 76.00 29.32
N ALA A 61 19.63 75.10 28.35
CA ALA A 61 18.44 74.25 28.38
C ALA A 61 18.74 72.97 29.17
N ILE A 62 17.97 72.71 30.23
CA ILE A 62 18.00 71.45 30.97
C ILE A 62 16.83 70.60 30.46
N GLY A 63 17.14 69.48 29.80
CA GLY A 63 16.16 68.48 29.36
C GLY A 63 16.25 67.22 30.21
N VAL A 64 15.12 66.51 30.34
CA VAL A 64 15.05 65.22 31.04
C VAL A 64 15.00 64.11 29.99
N VAL A 65 15.82 63.06 30.16
CA VAL A 65 15.80 61.88 29.29
C VAL A 65 14.74 60.91 29.80
N THR A 66 13.89 60.42 28.89
CA THR A 66 12.80 59.48 29.20
C THR A 66 13.01 58.15 28.47
N SER A 67 12.49 57.04 29.01
CA SER A 67 12.52 55.75 28.30
C SER A 67 11.70 55.81 27.01
N ASN A 68 12.14 55.08 25.97
CA ASN A 68 11.41 54.96 24.71
C ASN A 68 10.12 54.13 24.87
N GLN A 69 10.17 53.06 25.67
CA GLN A 69 9.02 52.23 26.05
C GLN A 69 9.22 51.70 27.47
N SER A 70 8.13 51.48 28.20
CA SER A 70 8.11 50.81 29.49
C SER A 70 6.77 50.09 29.64
N ALA A 71 6.81 48.85 30.15
CA ALA A 71 5.63 48.02 30.35
C ALA A 71 5.74 47.31 31.71
N VAL A 72 4.59 47.08 32.35
CA VAL A 72 4.48 46.18 33.50
C VAL A 72 3.93 44.86 32.99
N LEU A 73 4.71 43.79 33.15
CA LEU A 73 4.29 42.44 32.80
C LEU A 73 3.34 41.92 33.88
N ASN A 74 2.15 41.48 33.47
CA ASN A 74 1.14 40.90 34.36
C ASN A 74 0.92 39.44 33.96
N TRP A 75 0.81 38.55 34.95
CA TRP A 75 0.49 37.15 34.71
C TRP A 75 -0.95 37.00 34.21
N SER A 76 -1.18 36.13 33.21
CA SER A 76 -2.52 35.82 32.70
C SER A 76 -3.28 34.78 33.52
N THR A 77 -2.59 34.11 34.46
CA THR A 77 -3.16 33.20 35.47
C THR A 77 -2.48 33.45 36.81
N SER A 78 -3.17 33.16 37.91
CA SER A 78 -2.56 33.12 39.25
C SER A 78 -1.78 31.82 39.45
N GLY A 79 -0.65 31.92 40.14
CA GLY A 79 0.20 30.81 40.59
C GLY A 79 1.34 31.33 41.47
N GLU A 80 2.11 30.41 42.04
CA GLU A 80 3.39 30.70 42.69
C GLU A 80 4.50 30.71 41.64
N ILE A 81 5.48 31.60 41.79
CA ILE A 81 6.59 31.72 40.85
C ILE A 81 7.63 30.66 41.20
N GLU A 82 7.84 29.72 40.29
CA GLU A 82 8.81 28.63 40.47
C GLU A 82 10.24 29.15 40.22
N GLU A 83 10.48 29.74 39.06
CA GLU A 83 11.79 30.27 38.67
C GLU A 83 11.66 31.64 37.98
N VAL A 84 12.60 32.54 38.26
CA VAL A 84 12.82 33.79 37.53
C VAL A 84 14.19 33.72 36.89
N THR A 85 14.22 33.50 35.57
CA THR A 85 15.45 33.20 34.82
C THR A 85 16.42 34.39 34.65
N PRO A 86 15.98 35.64 34.43
CA PRO A 86 16.88 36.77 34.17
C PRO A 86 17.30 37.54 35.43
N TYR A 87 18.47 38.17 35.39
CA TYR A 87 18.97 39.03 36.47
C TYR A 87 18.76 40.53 36.20
N LEU A 88 18.71 41.34 37.25
CA LEU A 88 18.47 42.79 37.15
C LEU A 88 19.53 43.49 36.29
N GLY A 89 19.08 44.23 35.28
CA GLY A 89 19.93 44.92 34.30
C GLY A 89 20.27 44.11 33.05
N GLN A 90 19.83 42.86 32.94
CA GLN A 90 19.94 42.06 31.72
C GLN A 90 19.08 42.63 30.59
N SER A 91 19.60 42.61 29.36
CA SER A 91 18.83 42.88 28.15
C SER A 91 18.18 41.59 27.65
N VAL A 92 16.88 41.65 27.35
CA VAL A 92 16.05 40.52 26.92
C VAL A 92 15.34 40.87 25.61
N VAL A 93 14.95 39.87 24.83
CA VAL A 93 14.22 40.02 23.57
C VAL A 93 12.78 39.48 23.66
N ALA A 94 11.93 39.88 22.72
CA ALA A 94 10.54 39.46 22.70
C ALA A 94 10.43 37.95 22.45
N GLY A 95 9.83 37.24 23.41
CA GLY A 95 9.68 35.78 23.39
C GLY A 95 10.59 35.03 24.37
N ASP A 96 11.53 35.71 25.05
CA ASP A 96 12.33 35.10 26.10
C ASP A 96 11.45 34.66 27.29
N LEU A 97 11.75 33.49 27.87
CA LEU A 97 11.15 33.05 29.13
C LEU A 97 11.74 33.88 30.27
N LEU A 98 10.90 34.72 30.89
CA LEU A 98 11.33 35.60 31.99
C LEU A 98 11.04 35.01 33.37
N ALA A 99 9.99 34.18 33.49
CA ALA A 99 9.67 33.42 34.69
C ALA A 99 8.69 32.29 34.36
N SER A 100 8.72 31.20 35.14
CA SER A 100 7.70 30.14 35.15
C SER A 100 6.82 30.22 36.40
N LEU A 101 5.62 29.64 36.32
CA LEU A 101 4.77 29.37 37.49
C LEU A 101 4.83 27.86 37.79
N ASP A 102 4.86 27.50 39.06
CA ASP A 102 4.88 26.10 39.51
C ASP A 102 3.62 25.38 39.02
N GLU A 103 3.76 24.25 38.32
CA GLU A 103 2.64 23.47 37.77
C GLU A 103 1.63 23.04 38.86
N SER A 104 2.09 22.81 40.09
CA SER A 104 1.27 22.47 41.25
C SER A 104 0.49 23.67 41.85
N SER A 105 0.91 24.89 41.50
CA SER A 105 0.28 26.14 41.93
C SER A 105 -0.76 26.69 40.94
N LEU A 106 -0.89 26.06 39.76
CA LEU A 106 -1.82 26.46 38.71
C LEU A 106 -3.27 26.44 39.22
N SER A 107 -4.08 27.39 38.72
CA SER A 107 -5.47 27.54 39.12
C SER A 107 -6.25 26.21 39.01
N PRO A 108 -7.08 25.85 40.01
CA PRO A 108 -7.92 24.63 39.99
C PRO A 108 -8.75 24.44 38.73
N PHE A 109 -9.03 25.52 38.00
CA PHE A 109 -9.70 25.50 36.69
C PHE A 109 -8.95 24.66 35.63
N VAL A 110 -7.61 24.67 35.62
CA VAL A 110 -6.81 23.90 34.66
C VAL A 110 -6.87 22.39 34.98
N ILE A 111 -6.83 22.05 36.27
CA ILE A 111 -6.95 20.66 36.74
C ILE A 111 -8.34 20.10 36.42
N LEU A 112 -9.39 20.89 36.61
CA LEU A 112 -10.76 20.52 36.23
C LEU A 112 -10.89 20.32 34.71
N ALA A 113 -10.35 21.22 33.88
CA ALA A 113 -10.40 21.09 32.43
C ALA A 113 -9.66 19.83 31.91
N LEU A 114 -8.57 19.41 32.55
CA LEU A 114 -7.87 18.15 32.25
C LEU A 114 -8.70 16.92 32.67
N ALA A 115 -9.35 16.96 33.84
CA ALA A 115 -10.25 15.91 34.28
C ALA A 115 -11.47 15.76 33.35
N ASP A 116 -12.05 16.88 32.91
CA ASP A 116 -13.15 16.91 31.94
C ASP A 116 -12.72 16.34 30.58
N LEU A 117 -11.50 16.63 30.10
CA LEU A 117 -10.96 16.06 28.86
C LEU A 117 -10.81 14.54 28.95
N VAL A 118 -10.26 14.02 30.06
CA VAL A 118 -10.12 12.56 30.28
C VAL A 118 -11.49 11.89 30.39
N SER A 119 -12.46 12.53 31.06
CA SER A 119 -13.84 12.07 31.17
C SER A 119 -14.55 12.04 29.80
N ALA A 120 -14.35 13.08 28.98
CA ALA A 120 -14.89 13.17 27.63
C ALA A 120 -14.27 12.14 26.68
N GLN A 121 -12.94 11.93 26.74
CA GLN A 121 -12.26 10.90 25.96
C GLN A 121 -12.77 9.51 26.35
N LYS A 122 -12.87 9.21 27.66
CA LYS A 122 -13.44 7.95 28.13
C LYS A 122 -14.89 7.75 27.66
N SER A 123 -15.71 8.80 27.73
CA SER A 123 -17.10 8.76 27.26
C SER A 123 -17.19 8.51 25.75
N LEU A 124 -16.27 9.06 24.95
CA LEU A 124 -16.14 8.81 23.52
C LEU A 124 -15.68 7.38 23.24
N ASP A 125 -14.67 6.88 23.95
CA ASP A 125 -14.18 5.51 23.80
C ASP A 125 -15.26 4.48 24.16
N ASP A 126 -15.99 4.70 25.26
CA ASP A 126 -17.12 3.86 25.69
C ASP A 126 -18.27 3.89 24.64
N LEU A 127 -18.54 5.04 24.00
CA LEU A 127 -19.51 5.19 22.90
C LEU A 127 -19.06 4.48 21.60
N LEU A 128 -17.79 4.58 21.25
CA LEU A 128 -17.21 3.93 20.06
C LEU A 128 -17.18 2.40 20.23
N LEU A 129 -16.86 1.92 21.45
CA LEU A 129 -16.90 0.50 21.78
C LEU A 129 -18.35 -0.03 21.73
N SER A 130 -19.29 0.69 22.33
CA SER A 130 -20.73 0.35 22.31
C SER A 130 -21.30 0.27 20.89
N SER A 131 -21.07 1.29 20.06
CA SER A 131 -21.53 1.28 18.66
C SER A 131 -20.85 0.19 17.80
N THR A 132 -19.59 -0.13 18.05
CA THR A 132 -18.91 -1.26 17.41
C THR A 132 -19.50 -2.60 17.84
N GLN A 133 -19.78 -2.78 19.14
CA GLN A 133 -20.41 -4.00 19.67
C GLN A 133 -21.83 -4.19 19.09
N GLN A 134 -22.64 -3.12 19.04
CA GLN A 134 -23.98 -3.15 18.44
C GLN A 134 -23.93 -3.55 16.96
N ALA A 135 -22.98 -3.01 16.18
CA ALA A 135 -22.80 -3.38 14.78
C ALA A 135 -22.34 -4.84 14.61
N GLN A 136 -21.53 -5.37 15.53
CA GLN A 136 -21.12 -6.78 15.53
C GLN A 136 -22.27 -7.72 15.91
N SER A 137 -23.06 -7.37 16.93
CA SER A 137 -24.24 -8.15 17.34
C SER A 137 -25.33 -8.15 16.24
N LEU A 138 -25.60 -7.00 15.61
CA LEU A 138 -26.53 -6.92 14.46
C LEU A 138 -26.06 -7.81 13.30
N LYS A 139 -24.78 -7.72 12.94
CA LYS A 139 -24.19 -8.60 11.91
C LYS A 139 -24.28 -10.08 12.31
N ALA A 140 -24.18 -10.42 13.59
CA ALA A 140 -24.35 -11.80 14.06
C ALA A 140 -25.79 -12.29 13.87
N VAL A 141 -26.79 -11.43 14.13
CA VAL A 141 -28.21 -11.70 13.82
C VAL A 141 -28.41 -11.92 12.32
N GLU A 142 -27.98 -10.97 11.47
CA GLU A 142 -28.12 -11.07 10.01
C GLU A 142 -27.51 -12.37 9.44
N ASN A 143 -26.31 -12.76 9.90
CA ASN A 143 -25.68 -14.01 9.48
C ASN A 143 -26.45 -15.25 9.96
N ALA A 144 -27.06 -15.20 11.16
CA ALA A 144 -27.82 -16.31 11.71
C ALA A 144 -29.19 -16.47 11.00
N GLU A 145 -29.84 -15.35 10.66
CA GLU A 145 -31.05 -15.33 9.83
C GLU A 145 -30.76 -15.90 8.44
N GLN A 146 -29.72 -15.41 7.78
CA GLN A 146 -29.31 -15.90 6.46
C GLN A 146 -28.94 -17.40 6.50
N SER A 147 -28.22 -17.86 7.53
CA SER A 147 -27.88 -19.28 7.69
C SER A 147 -29.13 -20.16 7.91
N LEU A 148 -30.16 -19.65 8.59
CA LEU A 148 -31.43 -20.35 8.79
C LEU A 148 -32.28 -20.34 7.51
N GLU A 149 -32.26 -19.25 6.73
CA GLU A 149 -32.96 -19.15 5.44
C GLU A 149 -32.31 -20.08 4.40
N ASP A 150 -30.99 -20.05 4.23
CA ASP A 150 -30.23 -20.96 3.35
C ASP A 150 -30.43 -22.44 3.75
N ALA A 151 -30.63 -22.73 5.04
CA ALA A 151 -30.93 -24.08 5.53
C ALA A 151 -32.39 -24.53 5.27
N ARG A 152 -33.33 -23.57 5.30
CA ARG A 152 -34.77 -23.81 5.02
C ARG A 152 -35.07 -23.86 3.52
N ASP A 153 -34.27 -23.20 2.69
CA ASP A 153 -34.33 -23.32 1.23
C ASP A 153 -33.14 -24.14 0.67
N PRO A 154 -33.18 -25.48 0.77
CA PRO A 154 -32.17 -26.34 0.17
C PRO A 154 -32.24 -26.36 -1.37
N SER A 155 -33.13 -25.62 -2.04
CA SER A 155 -33.37 -25.73 -3.49
C SER A 155 -32.11 -25.49 -4.32
N LYS A 156 -31.25 -24.55 -3.90
CA LYS A 156 -29.95 -24.28 -4.54
C LYS A 156 -28.98 -25.46 -4.40
N LEU A 157 -28.78 -25.96 -3.18
CA LEU A 157 -27.93 -27.12 -2.90
C LEU A 157 -28.45 -28.39 -3.61
N GLN A 158 -29.77 -28.54 -3.70
CA GLN A 158 -30.44 -29.60 -4.44
C GLN A 158 -30.21 -29.47 -5.95
N ALA A 159 -30.34 -28.26 -6.52
CA ALA A 159 -30.07 -28.00 -7.93
C ALA A 159 -28.61 -28.29 -8.30
N ASP A 160 -27.66 -27.83 -7.49
CA ASP A 160 -26.23 -28.10 -7.68
C ASP A 160 -25.92 -29.60 -7.59
N ALA A 161 -26.46 -30.30 -6.58
CA ALA A 161 -26.27 -31.75 -6.42
C ALA A 161 -26.93 -32.56 -7.55
N LEU A 162 -28.09 -32.13 -8.05
CA LEU A 162 -28.80 -32.76 -9.16
C LEU A 162 -28.08 -32.53 -10.50
N LEU A 163 -27.51 -31.34 -10.71
CA LEU A 163 -26.67 -31.03 -11.87
C LEU A 163 -25.43 -31.94 -11.89
N ILE A 164 -24.69 -32.02 -10.78
CA ILE A 164 -23.53 -32.91 -10.64
C ILE A 164 -23.93 -34.37 -10.91
N LEU A 165 -25.06 -34.83 -10.36
CA LEU A 165 -25.57 -36.18 -10.59
C LEU A 165 -25.87 -36.43 -12.07
N ALA A 166 -26.51 -35.49 -12.76
CA ALA A 166 -26.81 -35.59 -14.18
C ALA A 166 -25.55 -35.59 -15.07
N GLU A 167 -24.56 -34.76 -14.74
CA GLU A 167 -23.25 -34.75 -15.40
C GLU A 167 -22.52 -36.09 -15.25
N LYS A 168 -22.49 -36.65 -14.03
CA LYS A 168 -21.86 -37.96 -13.79
C LYS A 168 -22.63 -39.10 -14.44
N ALA A 169 -23.96 -39.03 -14.51
CA ALA A 169 -24.77 -39.99 -15.25
C ALA A 169 -24.44 -39.97 -16.76
N LYS A 170 -24.32 -38.78 -17.36
CA LYS A 170 -23.91 -38.60 -18.76
C LYS A 170 -22.48 -39.08 -19.02
N ALA A 171 -21.56 -38.83 -18.07
CA ALA A 171 -20.19 -39.33 -18.16
C ALA A 171 -20.15 -40.86 -18.16
N LEU A 172 -20.88 -41.50 -17.22
CA LEU A 172 -21.04 -42.96 -17.14
C LEU A 172 -21.63 -43.55 -18.42
N GLU A 173 -22.73 -42.99 -18.93
CA GLU A 173 -23.35 -43.41 -20.19
C GLU A 173 -22.36 -43.29 -21.37
N SER A 174 -21.55 -42.23 -21.41
CA SER A 174 -20.52 -42.08 -22.45
C SER A 174 -19.41 -43.12 -22.37
N ALA A 175 -18.97 -43.49 -21.16
CA ALA A 175 -17.94 -44.49 -20.93
C ALA A 175 -18.45 -45.90 -21.24
N GLN A 176 -19.71 -46.19 -20.86
CA GLN A 176 -20.38 -47.44 -21.21
C GLN A 176 -20.45 -47.60 -22.73
N ARG A 177 -20.91 -46.58 -23.47
CA ARG A 177 -20.91 -46.63 -24.95
C ARG A 177 -19.53 -46.87 -25.55
N ARG A 178 -18.46 -46.26 -25.02
CA ARG A 178 -17.09 -46.50 -25.52
C ARG A 178 -16.66 -47.95 -25.29
N TYR A 179 -16.93 -48.49 -24.10
CA TYR A 179 -16.69 -49.89 -23.78
C TYR A 179 -17.50 -50.82 -24.72
N ASP A 180 -18.81 -50.57 -24.85
CA ASP A 180 -19.70 -51.37 -25.69
C ASP A 180 -19.27 -51.40 -27.16
N ILE A 181 -18.82 -50.26 -27.72
CA ILE A 181 -18.31 -50.16 -29.10
C ILE A 181 -17.07 -51.05 -29.32
N LEU A 182 -16.20 -51.18 -28.32
CA LEU A 182 -15.01 -52.03 -28.39
C LEU A 182 -15.36 -53.50 -28.14
N THR A 183 -16.27 -53.79 -27.21
CA THR A 183 -16.58 -55.18 -26.81
C THR A 183 -17.60 -55.88 -27.70
N THR A 184 -18.44 -55.12 -28.41
CA THR A 184 -19.49 -55.69 -29.27
C THR A 184 -18.86 -56.14 -30.59
N PRO A 185 -18.86 -57.44 -30.92
CA PRO A 185 -18.27 -57.90 -32.17
C PRO A 185 -19.05 -57.35 -33.38
N PRO A 186 -18.38 -57.02 -34.49
CA PRO A 186 -19.06 -56.65 -35.73
C PRO A 186 -20.00 -57.76 -36.20
N THR A 187 -21.15 -57.39 -36.75
CA THR A 187 -22.11 -58.39 -37.27
C THR A 187 -21.54 -59.11 -38.49
N GLU A 188 -21.90 -60.38 -38.67
CA GLU A 188 -21.45 -61.17 -39.82
C GLU A 188 -21.76 -60.50 -41.17
N LEU A 189 -22.89 -59.77 -41.26
CA LEU A 189 -23.25 -59.00 -42.46
C LEU A 189 -22.19 -57.95 -42.81
N VAL A 190 -21.68 -57.21 -41.82
CA VAL A 190 -20.65 -56.17 -42.02
C VAL A 190 -19.32 -56.81 -42.39
N ILE A 191 -18.94 -57.91 -41.75
CA ILE A 191 -17.73 -58.68 -42.06
C ILE A 191 -17.80 -59.23 -43.50
N ASN A 192 -18.92 -59.83 -43.88
CA ASN A 192 -19.15 -60.39 -45.22
C ASN A 192 -19.17 -59.31 -46.30
N GLN A 193 -19.73 -58.13 -46.02
CA GLN A 193 -19.71 -57.00 -46.94
C GLN A 193 -18.29 -56.45 -47.13
N ALA A 194 -17.50 -56.32 -46.06
CA ALA A 194 -16.10 -55.92 -46.14
C ALA A 194 -15.25 -56.95 -46.92
N TYR A 195 -15.48 -58.24 -46.68
CA TYR A 195 -14.84 -59.32 -47.43
C TYR A 195 -15.15 -59.27 -48.93
N ALA A 196 -16.43 -59.10 -49.30
CA ALA A 196 -16.85 -58.98 -50.69
C ALA A 196 -16.23 -57.74 -51.38
N ASN A 197 -16.17 -56.60 -50.69
CA ASN A 197 -15.53 -55.38 -51.19
C ASN A 197 -14.03 -55.59 -51.44
N ARG A 198 -13.32 -56.26 -50.52
CA ARG A 198 -11.91 -56.64 -50.69
C ARG A 198 -11.70 -57.56 -51.88
N LEU A 199 -12.55 -58.58 -52.05
CA LEU A 199 -12.46 -59.51 -53.17
C LEU A 199 -12.66 -58.81 -54.52
N LEU A 200 -13.65 -57.91 -54.62
CA LEU A 200 -13.88 -57.10 -55.82
C LEU A 200 -12.72 -56.14 -56.13
N ALA A 201 -12.11 -55.54 -55.11
CA ALA A 201 -10.92 -54.69 -55.30
C ALA A 201 -9.70 -55.51 -55.75
N GLN A 202 -9.51 -56.71 -55.18
CA GLN A 202 -8.45 -57.65 -55.58
C GLN A 202 -8.58 -58.08 -57.04
N GLN A 203 -9.81 -58.43 -57.47
CA GLN A 203 -10.08 -58.81 -58.85
C GLN A 203 -9.82 -57.64 -59.80
N ALA A 204 -10.32 -56.43 -59.49
CA ALA A 204 -10.13 -55.25 -60.32
C ALA A 204 -8.65 -54.82 -60.44
N LEU A 205 -7.83 -55.13 -59.43
CA LEU A 205 -6.37 -54.95 -59.48
C LEU A 205 -5.71 -55.96 -60.43
N ALA A 206 -6.00 -57.25 -60.27
CA ALA A 206 -5.46 -58.31 -61.13
C ALA A 206 -5.85 -58.13 -62.61
N ASP A 207 -7.11 -57.76 -62.88
CA ASP A 207 -7.60 -57.46 -64.24
C ASP A 207 -6.89 -56.24 -64.85
N LEU A 208 -6.41 -55.30 -64.03
CA LEU A 208 -5.65 -54.13 -64.48
C LEU A 208 -4.16 -54.45 -64.70
N GLU A 209 -3.56 -55.25 -63.83
CA GLU A 209 -2.21 -55.78 -64.00
C GLU A 209 -2.11 -56.58 -65.31
N GLU A 210 -3.08 -57.46 -65.59
CA GLU A 210 -3.14 -58.23 -66.84
C GLU A 210 -3.35 -57.33 -68.08
N GLN A 211 -4.03 -56.19 -67.94
CA GLN A 211 -4.11 -55.17 -68.99
C GLN A 211 -2.76 -54.47 -69.24
N ILE A 212 -2.05 -54.09 -68.18
CA ILE A 212 -0.71 -53.47 -68.24
C ILE A 212 0.24 -54.42 -68.98
N ASP A 213 0.34 -55.66 -68.52
CA ASP A 213 1.10 -56.77 -69.11
C ASP A 213 0.86 -56.92 -70.62
N ARG A 214 -0.42 -56.91 -71.05
CA ARG A 214 -0.78 -57.00 -72.47
C ARG A 214 -0.37 -55.76 -73.27
N PHE A 215 -0.37 -54.58 -72.67
CA PHE A 215 0.06 -53.34 -73.33
C PHE A 215 1.59 -53.23 -73.39
N GLU A 216 2.33 -53.64 -72.35
CA GLU A 216 3.79 -53.75 -72.38
C GLU A 216 4.27 -54.68 -73.49
N ARG A 217 3.64 -55.86 -73.63
CA ARG A 217 3.90 -56.78 -74.75
C ARG A 217 3.66 -56.11 -76.11
N LYS A 218 2.61 -55.29 -76.26
CA LYS A 218 2.32 -54.54 -77.51
C LYS A 218 3.30 -53.40 -77.78
N VAL A 219 3.76 -52.67 -76.76
CA VAL A 219 4.82 -51.64 -76.89
C VAL A 219 6.10 -52.29 -77.41
N ASN A 220 6.51 -53.40 -76.81
CA ASN A 220 7.74 -54.12 -77.13
C ASN A 220 7.69 -54.77 -78.53
N SER A 221 6.54 -55.31 -78.96
CA SER A 221 6.38 -55.93 -80.27
C SER A 221 5.98 -54.98 -81.41
N ALA A 222 5.81 -53.68 -81.15
CA ALA A 222 5.33 -52.73 -82.14
C ALA A 222 6.37 -52.51 -83.28
N PRO A 223 6.00 -52.80 -84.56
CA PRO A 223 6.92 -52.70 -85.70
C PRO A 223 7.18 -51.27 -86.17
N ALA A 224 6.33 -50.30 -85.79
CA ALA A 224 6.44 -48.90 -86.18
C ALA A 224 6.45 -47.99 -84.94
N VAL A 225 7.31 -46.95 -84.96
CA VAL A 225 7.48 -45.98 -83.87
C VAL A 225 6.16 -45.30 -83.50
N PHE A 226 5.34 -44.95 -84.49
CA PHE A 226 4.02 -44.35 -84.27
C PHE A 226 3.08 -45.26 -83.45
N LEU A 227 3.02 -46.56 -83.78
CA LEU A 227 2.21 -47.53 -83.03
C LEU A 227 2.76 -47.74 -81.61
N ARG A 228 4.09 -47.81 -81.45
CA ARG A 228 4.73 -47.89 -80.14
C ARG A 228 4.33 -46.72 -79.24
N ASN A 229 4.36 -45.50 -79.78
CA ASN A 229 3.99 -44.29 -79.03
C ASN A 229 2.51 -44.29 -78.62
N ILE A 230 1.60 -44.83 -79.44
CA ILE A 230 0.18 -44.99 -79.08
C ILE A 230 0.02 -46.00 -77.94
N TYR A 231 0.67 -47.17 -78.03
CA TYR A 231 0.59 -48.18 -76.98
C TYR A 231 1.24 -47.71 -75.67
N GLN A 232 2.35 -46.97 -75.75
CA GLN A 232 3.00 -46.36 -74.58
C GLN A 232 2.04 -45.40 -73.88
N LYS A 233 1.41 -44.48 -74.61
CA LYS A 233 0.47 -43.50 -74.03
C LYS A 233 -0.76 -44.15 -73.39
N ALA A 234 -1.17 -45.32 -73.88
CA ALA A 234 -2.23 -46.13 -73.25
C ALA A 234 -1.73 -46.89 -72.00
N LEU A 235 -0.49 -47.40 -72.04
CA LEU A 235 0.20 -48.03 -70.90
C LEU A 235 0.38 -47.03 -69.75
N ASP A 236 0.87 -45.83 -70.02
CA ASP A 236 1.04 -44.76 -69.02
C ASP A 236 -0.29 -44.47 -68.28
N GLY A 237 -1.42 -44.45 -69.01
CA GLY A 237 -2.77 -44.27 -68.46
C GLY A 237 -3.37 -45.51 -67.76
N LEU A 238 -2.79 -46.70 -67.97
CA LEU A 238 -3.09 -47.90 -67.17
C LEU A 238 -2.27 -47.89 -65.87
N GLN A 239 -0.97 -47.58 -65.96
CA GLN A 239 -0.07 -47.45 -64.81
C GLN A 239 -0.54 -46.35 -63.84
N LEU A 240 -1.03 -45.21 -64.33
CA LEU A 240 -1.64 -44.18 -63.47
C LEU A 240 -2.87 -44.70 -62.70
N ARG A 241 -3.69 -45.57 -63.31
CA ARG A 241 -4.83 -46.22 -62.65
C ARG A 241 -4.40 -47.32 -61.68
N LEU A 242 -3.22 -47.91 -61.85
CA LEU A 242 -2.71 -48.94 -60.94
C LEU A 242 -2.56 -48.37 -59.52
N HIS A 243 -2.01 -47.17 -59.39
CA HIS A 243 -1.85 -46.51 -58.10
C HIS A 243 -3.18 -46.32 -57.33
N SER A 244 -4.26 -45.94 -58.02
CA SER A 244 -5.56 -45.75 -57.37
C SER A 244 -6.27 -47.07 -57.04
N GLN A 245 -6.08 -48.12 -57.85
CA GLN A 245 -6.60 -49.45 -57.51
C GLN A 245 -5.80 -50.11 -56.37
N LEU A 246 -4.48 -49.94 -56.32
CA LEU A 246 -3.65 -50.38 -55.18
C LEU A 246 -4.09 -49.70 -53.88
N ALA A 247 -4.30 -48.38 -53.90
CA ALA A 247 -4.81 -47.65 -52.74
C ALA A 247 -6.19 -48.17 -52.30
N ARG A 248 -7.10 -48.42 -53.25
CA ARG A 248 -8.42 -49.00 -52.96
C ARG A 248 -8.34 -50.43 -52.39
N TYR A 249 -7.47 -51.27 -52.94
CA TYR A 249 -7.26 -52.62 -52.44
C TYR A 249 -6.76 -52.59 -50.99
N ASN A 250 -5.74 -51.78 -50.71
CA ASN A 250 -5.18 -51.63 -49.37
C ASN A 250 -6.22 -51.13 -48.37
N ASP A 251 -7.01 -50.11 -48.71
CA ASP A 251 -8.14 -49.62 -47.89
C ASP A 251 -9.18 -50.71 -47.58
N THR A 252 -9.56 -51.53 -48.56
CA THR A 252 -10.48 -52.65 -48.32
C THR A 252 -9.87 -53.79 -47.51
N LEU A 253 -8.56 -54.02 -47.64
CA LEU A 253 -7.82 -55.01 -46.88
C LEU A 253 -7.69 -54.60 -45.41
N GLU A 254 -7.34 -53.34 -45.15
CA GLU A 254 -7.27 -52.75 -43.81
C GLU A 254 -8.63 -52.80 -43.11
N LYS A 255 -9.70 -52.34 -43.76
CA LYS A 255 -11.06 -52.40 -43.20
C LYS A 255 -11.50 -53.82 -42.85
N TYR A 256 -11.21 -54.79 -43.72
CA TYR A 256 -11.52 -56.19 -43.43
C TYR A 256 -10.68 -56.74 -42.26
N ALA A 257 -9.40 -56.38 -42.18
CA ALA A 257 -8.52 -56.77 -41.07
C ALA A 257 -9.00 -56.18 -39.73
N ILE A 258 -9.38 -54.90 -39.68
CA ILE A 258 -9.94 -54.25 -38.48
C ILE A 258 -11.21 -54.96 -38.00
N LEU A 259 -12.11 -55.34 -38.91
CA LEU A 259 -13.38 -56.00 -38.58
C LEU A 259 -13.24 -57.48 -38.17
N THR A 260 -12.08 -58.11 -38.39
CA THR A 260 -11.83 -59.52 -38.09
C THR A 260 -10.75 -59.75 -37.04
N SER A 261 -9.98 -58.71 -36.70
CA SER A 261 -9.02 -58.73 -35.59
C SER A 261 -9.76 -58.52 -34.26
N PRO A 262 -9.29 -59.10 -33.15
CA PRO A 262 -9.76 -58.71 -31.83
C PRO A 262 -9.43 -57.22 -31.56
N PRO A 263 -10.23 -56.52 -30.73
CA PRO A 263 -9.90 -55.17 -30.25
C PRO A 263 -8.52 -55.12 -29.59
N ASP A 264 -7.85 -53.96 -29.65
CA ASP A 264 -6.56 -53.78 -28.98
C ASP A 264 -6.73 -53.99 -27.46
N PRO A 265 -5.94 -54.88 -26.83
CA PRO A 265 -5.98 -55.09 -25.38
C PRO A 265 -5.76 -53.80 -24.57
N LEU A 266 -4.98 -52.84 -25.09
CA LEU A 266 -4.74 -51.56 -24.43
C LEU A 266 -6.00 -50.68 -24.45
N ASP A 267 -6.67 -50.55 -25.60
CA ASP A 267 -7.92 -49.79 -25.73
C ASP A 267 -9.02 -50.38 -24.84
N MET A 268 -9.10 -51.71 -24.77
CA MET A 268 -10.00 -52.42 -23.87
C MET A 268 -9.74 -52.11 -22.38
N ILE A 269 -8.47 -52.12 -21.96
CA ILE A 269 -8.08 -51.78 -20.58
C ILE A 269 -8.40 -50.31 -20.26
N VAL A 270 -8.12 -49.39 -21.18
CA VAL A 270 -8.43 -47.96 -21.03
C VAL A 270 -9.93 -47.73 -20.90
N ALA A 271 -10.74 -48.31 -21.80
CA ALA A 271 -12.19 -48.18 -21.75
C ALA A 271 -12.80 -48.80 -20.48
N GLN A 272 -12.27 -49.94 -20.01
CA GLN A 272 -12.69 -50.56 -18.75
C GLN A 272 -12.35 -49.66 -17.54
N ALA A 273 -11.16 -49.05 -17.52
CA ALA A 273 -10.74 -48.14 -16.45
C ALA A 273 -11.56 -46.83 -16.44
N GLU A 274 -11.87 -46.27 -17.61
CA GLU A 274 -12.77 -45.13 -17.75
C GLU A 274 -14.18 -45.45 -17.23
N LEU A 275 -14.72 -46.62 -17.60
CA LEU A 275 -16.03 -47.07 -17.15
C LEU A 275 -16.08 -47.24 -15.62
N ALA A 276 -15.11 -47.93 -15.03
CA ALA A 276 -15.01 -48.09 -13.58
C ALA A 276 -14.88 -46.73 -12.85
N THR A 277 -14.10 -45.79 -13.41
CA THR A 277 -13.96 -44.44 -12.87
C THR A 277 -15.28 -43.67 -12.93
N ALA A 278 -16.00 -43.74 -14.05
CA ALA A 278 -17.28 -43.06 -14.21
C ALA A 278 -18.38 -43.67 -13.32
N GLN A 279 -18.40 -44.99 -13.14
CA GLN A 279 -19.27 -45.68 -12.19
C GLN A 279 -19.03 -45.19 -10.74
N ALA A 280 -17.76 -45.11 -10.32
CA ALA A 280 -17.41 -44.61 -8.99
C ALA A 280 -17.81 -43.14 -8.79
N GLN A 281 -17.58 -42.27 -9.77
CA GLN A 281 -17.99 -40.86 -9.71
C GLN A 281 -19.52 -40.69 -9.65
N TYR A 282 -20.27 -41.47 -10.44
CA TYR A 282 -21.73 -41.46 -10.40
C TYR A 282 -22.27 -41.98 -9.06
N ALA A 283 -21.71 -43.07 -8.52
CA ALA A 283 -22.08 -43.58 -7.20
C ALA A 283 -21.83 -42.54 -6.09
N GLY A 284 -20.68 -41.83 -6.13
CA GLY A 284 -20.37 -40.73 -5.22
C GLY A 284 -21.36 -39.57 -5.32
N ALA A 285 -21.64 -39.09 -6.55
CA ALA A 285 -22.62 -38.03 -6.78
C ALA A 285 -24.03 -38.42 -6.31
N ARG A 286 -24.44 -39.68 -6.53
CA ARG A 286 -25.73 -40.21 -6.06
C ARG A 286 -25.82 -40.22 -4.54
N LEU A 287 -24.76 -40.61 -3.83
CA LEU A 287 -24.73 -40.56 -2.37
C LEU A 287 -24.81 -39.12 -1.83
N SER A 288 -24.18 -38.15 -2.50
CA SER A 288 -24.33 -36.72 -2.16
C SER A 288 -25.75 -36.22 -2.37
N TRP A 289 -26.38 -36.55 -3.50
CA TRP A 289 -27.80 -36.25 -3.75
C TRP A 289 -28.71 -36.86 -2.69
N GLU A 290 -28.53 -38.14 -2.35
CA GLU A 290 -29.33 -38.83 -1.32
C GLU A 290 -29.24 -38.18 0.07
N ARG A 291 -28.14 -37.50 0.39
CA ARG A 291 -27.98 -36.71 1.63
C ARG A 291 -28.70 -35.35 1.57
N ILE A 292 -28.69 -34.69 0.42
CA ILE A 292 -29.15 -33.29 0.26
C ILE A 292 -30.64 -33.21 -0.12
N LYS A 293 -31.18 -34.22 -0.82
CA LYS A 293 -32.56 -34.21 -1.36
C LYS A 293 -33.68 -34.03 -0.32
N ASN A 294 -33.42 -34.36 0.94
CA ASN A 294 -34.39 -34.27 2.03
C ASN A 294 -34.26 -32.96 2.83
N GLY A 295 -33.27 -32.10 2.52
CA GLY A 295 -32.93 -30.92 3.33
C GLY A 295 -32.21 -31.26 4.64
N LEU A 296 -31.95 -30.22 5.45
CA LEU A 296 -31.47 -30.39 6.83
C LEU A 296 -32.56 -31.03 7.70
N SER A 297 -32.17 -31.77 8.74
CA SER A 297 -33.16 -32.38 9.64
C SER A 297 -33.82 -31.33 10.52
N ALA A 298 -35.01 -31.64 11.06
CA ALA A 298 -35.68 -30.77 12.02
C ALA A 298 -34.83 -30.46 13.27
N ALA A 299 -33.89 -31.34 13.64
CA ALA A 299 -32.94 -31.10 14.72
C ALA A 299 -31.85 -30.08 14.33
N ASP A 300 -31.35 -30.14 13.09
CA ASP A 300 -30.35 -29.18 12.59
C ASP A 300 -30.96 -27.78 12.42
N ILE A 301 -32.22 -27.71 11.94
CA ILE A 301 -32.99 -26.45 11.87
C ILE A 301 -33.21 -25.88 13.28
N ALA A 302 -33.58 -26.71 14.27
CA ALA A 302 -33.74 -26.26 15.65
C ALA A 302 -32.44 -25.74 16.29
N ILE A 303 -31.27 -26.26 15.89
CA ILE A 303 -29.97 -25.72 16.31
C ILE A 303 -29.74 -24.32 15.71
N LEU A 304 -30.06 -24.12 14.43
CA LEU A 304 -29.94 -22.79 13.79
C LEU A 304 -30.94 -21.78 14.36
N GLU A 305 -32.16 -22.20 14.69
CA GLU A 305 -33.14 -21.38 15.41
C GLU A 305 -32.66 -20.98 16.81
N ALA A 306 -31.98 -21.89 17.52
CA ALA A 306 -31.35 -21.58 18.80
C ALA A 306 -30.20 -20.56 18.64
N VAL A 307 -29.31 -20.74 17.65
CA VAL A 307 -28.23 -19.79 17.35
C VAL A 307 -28.78 -18.39 16.99
N LEU A 308 -29.88 -18.34 16.23
CA LEU A 308 -30.55 -17.07 15.90
C LEU A 308 -31.17 -16.40 17.14
N SER A 309 -31.79 -17.18 18.04
CA SER A 309 -32.29 -16.67 19.32
C SER A 309 -31.17 -16.16 20.21
N ASP A 310 -30.04 -16.86 20.25
CA ASP A 310 -28.86 -16.46 21.01
C ASP A 310 -28.27 -15.14 20.47
N ALA A 311 -28.13 -15.01 19.15
CA ALA A 311 -27.67 -13.78 18.51
C ALA A 311 -28.60 -12.58 18.80
N HIS A 312 -29.92 -12.77 18.75
CA HIS A 312 -30.89 -11.73 19.12
C HIS A 312 -30.70 -11.26 20.57
N ARG A 313 -30.51 -12.19 21.52
CA ARG A 313 -30.30 -11.84 22.94
C ARG A 313 -28.98 -11.14 23.24
N GLU A 314 -27.96 -11.27 22.37
CA GLU A 314 -26.70 -10.51 22.45
C GLU A 314 -26.74 -9.17 21.67
N TRP A 315 -27.82 -8.92 20.91
CA TRP A 315 -28.10 -7.61 20.27
C TRP A 315 -29.02 -6.74 21.13
N GLU A 316 -29.93 -7.33 21.91
CA GLU A 316 -30.82 -6.62 22.84
C GLU A 316 -30.16 -6.16 24.17
N ARG A 317 -28.87 -6.43 24.37
CA ARG A 317 -28.09 -6.10 25.59
C ARG A 317 -27.27 -4.81 25.45
#